data_AF-A0A4Q3DL82-F1
#
_entry.id   AF-A0A4Q3DL82-F1
#
_cell.length_a   1.000
_cell.length_b   1.000
_cell.length_c   1.000
_cell.angle_alpha   90.00
_cell.angle_beta   90.00
_cell.angle_gamma   90.00
#
_symmetry.space_group_name_H-M   'P 1'
#
loop_
_entity.id
_entity.type
_entity.pdbx_description
1 polymer ?
#
loop_
_entity_poly.entity_id
_entity_poly.type
_entity_poly.pdbx_seq_one_letter_code
_entity_poly.pdbx_strand_id
1 'polypeptide(L)'
;RDEQQPNGVLPSIIPSNGWGYEWGNGPDWTSTITIIPWNIYLFYGDQKLLADCYDNIKRYVDHITEISPDGLTTWGLGDWVPVKSVSPVELTSTCYYYADAVILAKTAKILGKPADEQKYTALFNRIKTVFNQKYLNPNTAIYADGFQTEMSAPLYWGLVPDEYKSKVAANLAKRVAADNFHLDVGLLGQKAILNALSENGYADVAYKIASQKTYPSWGWWMENGATTLYENWKIDAKSDISLNHIMFGEIGAWLYKGLGGIKPDPANPGFKNVLLQPNFVNGLDHFEAKHAGPFGTISSSWQRKGKRILFTVFIPANSSATVKLPKINGLQVFADRKLISADTLQLESGKYTLVWK
;
A
#
# COMPACT_ATOMS: atom_id res chain seq x y z
N ARG A 1 15.40 12.09 13.18
CA ARG A 1 15.43 13.56 13.36
C ARG A 1 16.86 14.00 13.60
N ASP A 2 17.54 13.42 14.58
CA ASP A 2 18.90 13.79 14.98
C ASP A 2 19.93 13.61 13.84
N GLU A 3 19.76 12.58 13.01
CA GLU A 3 20.62 12.30 11.84
C GLU A 3 20.29 13.13 10.59
N GLN A 4 19.26 13.98 10.63
CA GLN A 4 18.89 14.78 9.45
C GLN A 4 19.83 15.96 9.29
N GLN A 5 20.46 16.08 8.12
CA GLN A 5 21.30 17.23 7.78
C GLN A 5 20.47 18.52 7.70
N PRO A 6 21.10 19.71 7.85
CA PRO A 6 20.41 21.00 7.77
C PRO A 6 19.64 21.23 6.45
N ASN A 7 20.12 20.64 5.35
CA ASN A 7 19.47 20.68 4.03
C ASN A 7 18.26 19.75 3.92
N GLY A 8 17.95 18.92 4.93
CA GLY A 8 16.83 17.97 4.92
C GLY A 8 17.21 16.52 4.60
N VAL A 9 18.44 16.25 4.15
CA VAL A 9 18.90 14.90 3.75
C VAL A 9 19.01 13.97 4.96
N LEU A 10 18.63 12.71 4.76
CA LEU A 10 18.77 11.61 5.72
C LEU A 10 19.74 10.55 5.16
N PRO A 11 20.46 9.83 6.02
CA PRO A 11 21.25 8.69 5.60
C PRO A 11 20.35 7.47 5.34
N SER A 12 20.83 6.53 4.52
CA SER A 12 20.15 5.28 4.21
C SER A 12 19.98 4.33 5.41
N ILE A 13 20.81 4.48 6.44
CA ILE A 13 20.70 3.73 7.71
C ILE A 13 20.73 4.69 8.90
N ILE A 14 19.85 4.47 9.86
CA ILE A 14 19.71 5.25 11.10
C ILE A 14 19.67 4.27 12.29
N PRO A 15 20.51 4.42 13.32
CA PRO A 15 21.55 5.47 13.49
C PRO A 15 22.71 5.31 12.49
N SER A 16 23.36 6.43 12.16
CA SER A 16 24.52 6.44 11.26
C SER A 16 25.78 6.85 12.01
N ASN A 17 26.94 6.33 11.59
CA ASN A 17 28.24 6.84 12.04
C ASN A 17 28.86 7.84 11.05
N GLY A 18 28.03 8.51 10.24
CA GLY A 18 28.45 9.49 9.22
C GLY A 18 28.42 8.97 7.78
N TRP A 19 27.91 7.76 7.55
CA TRP A 19 27.79 7.15 6.22
C TRP A 19 26.33 7.14 5.73
N GLY A 20 26.13 6.77 4.45
CA GLY A 20 24.80 6.55 3.88
C GLY A 20 24.08 7.81 3.39
N TYR A 21 24.74 8.96 3.40
CA TYR A 21 24.19 10.23 2.91
C TYR A 21 24.31 10.42 1.39
N GLU A 22 25.12 9.61 0.71
CA GLU A 22 25.42 9.74 -0.72
C GLU A 22 25.01 8.50 -1.53
N TRP A 23 24.63 7.41 -0.87
CA TRP A 23 24.26 6.15 -1.51
C TRP A 23 23.12 5.45 -0.77
N GLY A 24 22.19 4.90 -1.55
CA GLY A 24 21.03 4.15 -1.04
C GLY A 24 20.03 5.00 -0.28
N ASN A 25 20.04 6.32 -0.48
CA ASN A 25 19.13 7.28 0.13
C ASN A 25 18.29 8.00 -0.94
N GLY A 26 17.15 8.57 -0.50
CA GLY A 26 16.12 9.12 -1.38
C GLY A 26 14.72 8.67 -0.96
N PRO A 27 13.64 9.16 -1.59
CA PRO A 27 12.27 8.91 -1.16
C PRO A 27 11.85 7.44 -1.21
N ASP A 28 12.44 6.62 -2.06
CA ASP A 28 12.17 5.17 -2.00
C ASP A 28 12.74 4.46 -0.76
N TRP A 29 13.58 5.12 0.04
CA TRP A 29 14.20 4.56 1.24
C TRP A 29 13.94 5.43 2.49
N THR A 30 14.27 6.73 2.40
CA THR A 30 14.26 7.68 3.51
C THR A 30 12.93 8.40 3.72
N SER A 31 11.90 8.12 2.91
CA SER A 31 10.51 8.55 3.18
C SER A 31 9.93 7.98 4.47
N THR A 32 10.64 7.10 5.17
CA THR A 32 10.32 6.64 6.52
C THR A 32 10.09 7.81 7.51
N ILE A 33 10.78 8.95 7.35
CA ILE A 33 10.56 10.16 8.17
C ILE A 33 9.12 10.70 8.04
N THR A 34 8.48 10.43 6.91
CA THR A 34 7.12 10.88 6.58
C THR A 34 6.10 9.77 6.80
N ILE A 35 6.38 8.57 6.26
CA ILE A 35 5.46 7.43 6.22
C ILE A 35 5.25 6.81 7.60
N ILE A 36 6.27 6.74 8.46
CA ILE A 36 6.13 6.14 9.80
C ILE A 36 5.22 7.00 10.68
N PRO A 37 5.47 8.33 10.88
CA PRO A 37 4.56 9.18 11.64
C PRO A 37 3.11 9.14 11.12
N TRP A 38 2.93 9.14 9.79
CA TRP A 38 1.62 9.04 9.17
C TRP A 38 0.90 7.73 9.51
N ASN A 39 1.58 6.58 9.44
CA ASN A 39 0.97 5.31 9.79
C ASN A 39 0.68 5.20 11.29
N ILE A 40 1.52 5.77 12.16
CA ILE A 40 1.21 5.83 13.61
C ILE A 40 -0.06 6.66 13.83
N TYR A 41 -0.19 7.82 13.18
CA TYR A 41 -1.42 8.59 13.21
C TYR A 41 -2.62 7.77 12.73
N LEU A 42 -2.53 7.13 11.55
CA LEU A 42 -3.65 6.34 11.01
C LEU A 42 -4.10 5.20 11.95
N PHE A 43 -3.15 4.45 12.51
CA PHE A 43 -3.44 3.25 13.31
C PHE A 43 -3.79 3.55 14.76
N TYR A 44 -3.29 4.66 15.33
CA TYR A 44 -3.45 4.95 16.76
C TYR A 44 -4.18 6.27 17.05
N GLY A 45 -4.42 7.12 16.04
CA GLY A 45 -4.99 8.45 16.24
C GLY A 45 -4.02 9.46 16.85
N ASP A 46 -2.75 9.08 17.04
CA ASP A 46 -1.74 9.90 17.68
C ASP A 46 -1.08 10.88 16.68
N GLN A 47 -1.33 12.16 16.88
CA GLN A 47 -0.76 13.25 16.07
C GLN A 47 0.62 13.71 16.55
N LYS A 48 1.11 13.22 17.70
CA LYS A 48 2.34 13.72 18.31
C LYS A 48 3.54 13.60 17.38
N LEU A 49 3.74 12.44 16.74
CA LEU A 49 4.87 12.26 15.82
C LEU A 49 4.76 13.13 14.57
N LEU A 50 3.53 13.41 14.10
CA LEU A 50 3.31 14.35 13.01
C LEU A 50 3.75 15.77 13.38
N ALA A 51 3.40 16.22 14.60
CA ALA A 51 3.81 17.53 15.11
C ALA A 51 5.32 17.60 15.37
N ASP A 52 5.88 16.62 16.10
CA ASP A 52 7.29 16.58 16.48
C ASP A 52 8.24 16.46 15.27
N CYS A 53 7.80 15.81 14.19
CA CYS A 53 8.59 15.64 12.98
C CYS A 53 8.22 16.62 11.86
N TYR A 54 7.27 17.55 12.07
CA TYR A 54 6.72 18.36 10.98
C TYR A 54 7.79 19.10 10.18
N ASP A 55 8.67 19.83 10.87
CA ASP A 55 9.72 20.61 10.21
C ASP A 55 10.78 19.72 9.55
N ASN A 56 11.00 18.50 10.08
CA ASN A 56 11.89 17.52 9.45
C ASN A 56 11.32 17.00 8.13
N ILE A 57 10.03 16.62 8.13
CA ILE A 57 9.31 16.17 6.93
C ILE A 57 9.29 17.30 5.89
N LYS A 58 9.00 18.53 6.34
CA LYS A 58 9.00 19.71 5.50
C LYS A 58 10.35 19.94 4.80
N ARG A 59 11.45 19.99 5.56
CA ARG A 59 12.80 20.15 4.99
C ARG A 59 13.14 19.03 4.01
N TYR A 60 12.74 17.80 4.32
CA TYR A 60 12.97 16.65 3.44
C TYR A 60 12.24 16.78 2.09
N VAL A 61 10.94 17.10 2.11
CA VAL A 61 10.15 17.31 0.88
C VAL A 61 10.63 18.54 0.10
N ASP A 62 10.97 19.63 0.79
CA ASP A 62 11.51 20.84 0.17
C ASP A 62 12.86 20.57 -0.50
N HIS A 63 13.72 19.73 0.11
CA HIS A 63 14.99 19.31 -0.50
C HIS A 63 14.78 18.53 -1.80
N ILE A 64 13.90 17.52 -1.79
CA ILE A 64 13.56 16.76 -3.01
C ILE A 64 13.06 17.74 -4.08
N THR A 65 12.22 18.70 -3.70
CA THR A 65 11.69 19.72 -4.63
C THR A 65 12.80 20.58 -5.24
N GLU A 66 13.78 21.00 -4.43
CA GLU A 66 14.91 21.83 -4.86
C GLU A 66 15.80 21.11 -5.89
N ILE A 67 16.12 19.85 -5.63
CA ILE A 67 16.98 19.05 -6.54
C ILE A 67 16.20 18.44 -7.72
N SER A 68 14.87 18.54 -7.73
CA SER A 68 13.99 18.01 -8.78
C SER A 68 13.00 19.07 -9.26
N PRO A 69 13.51 20.17 -9.87
CA PRO A 69 12.70 21.35 -10.19
C PRO A 69 11.66 21.12 -11.28
N ASP A 70 11.75 20.02 -12.05
CA ASP A 70 10.75 19.59 -13.04
C ASP A 70 9.58 18.81 -12.39
N GLY A 71 9.77 18.27 -11.18
CA GLY A 71 8.81 17.50 -10.42
C GLY A 71 9.03 15.98 -10.46
N LEU A 72 10.14 15.51 -11.04
CA LEU A 72 10.53 14.10 -11.13
C LEU A 72 11.92 13.91 -10.52
N THR A 73 12.12 12.85 -9.73
CA THR A 73 13.39 12.67 -9.00
C THR A 73 14.03 11.33 -9.29
N THR A 74 15.33 11.33 -9.57
CA THR A 74 16.19 10.14 -9.66
C THR A 74 16.94 9.88 -8.36
N TRP A 75 16.79 10.74 -7.34
CA TRP A 75 17.43 10.53 -6.05
C TRP A 75 16.74 9.37 -5.35
N GLY A 76 17.34 8.18 -5.37
CA GLY A 76 16.75 6.98 -4.79
C GLY A 76 17.50 5.72 -5.18
N LEU A 77 17.18 4.61 -4.52
CA LEU A 77 17.76 3.29 -4.78
C LEU A 77 17.04 2.54 -5.92
N GLY A 78 15.76 2.84 -6.15
CA GLY A 78 14.91 2.08 -7.07
C GLY A 78 14.36 0.79 -6.48
N ASP A 79 13.76 -0.03 -7.35
CA ASP A 79 13.09 -1.29 -6.98
C ASP A 79 14.08 -2.41 -6.65
N TRP A 80 14.74 -2.30 -5.49
CA TRP A 80 15.85 -3.16 -5.06
C TRP A 80 15.53 -4.66 -5.13
N VAL A 81 16.48 -5.45 -5.64
CA VAL A 81 16.41 -6.92 -5.83
C VAL A 81 15.16 -7.36 -6.62
N PRO A 82 14.97 -6.86 -7.87
CA PRO A 82 13.91 -7.36 -8.71
C PRO A 82 14.23 -8.78 -9.20
N VAL A 83 13.20 -9.54 -9.57
CA VAL A 83 13.37 -10.89 -10.12
C VAL A 83 14.08 -10.85 -11.48
N LYS A 84 13.49 -10.14 -12.45
CA LYS A 84 14.04 -10.00 -13.81
C LYS A 84 13.87 -8.60 -14.39
N SER A 85 12.70 -7.97 -14.21
CA SER A 85 12.40 -6.67 -14.82
C SER A 85 12.96 -5.53 -13.99
N VAL A 86 13.57 -4.54 -14.64
CA VAL A 86 14.17 -3.38 -13.98
C VAL A 86 13.36 -2.14 -14.35
N SER A 87 12.69 -1.55 -13.37
CA SER A 87 11.94 -0.31 -13.55
C SER A 87 12.84 0.92 -13.42
N PRO A 88 12.52 2.03 -14.10
CA PRO A 88 13.26 3.28 -13.93
C PRO A 88 13.26 3.74 -12.46
N VAL A 89 14.43 4.05 -11.91
CA VAL A 89 14.57 4.62 -10.54
C VAL A 89 13.69 5.84 -10.41
N GLU A 90 13.71 6.74 -11.42
CA GLU A 90 12.91 7.96 -11.39
C GLU A 90 11.40 7.70 -11.24
N LEU A 91 10.88 6.64 -11.87
CA LEU A 91 9.48 6.26 -11.74
C LEU A 91 9.16 5.90 -10.30
N THR A 92 9.95 5.01 -9.69
CA THR A 92 9.70 4.55 -8.33
C THR A 92 9.95 5.63 -7.30
N SER A 93 11.06 6.35 -7.35
CA SER A 93 11.39 7.41 -6.39
C SER A 93 10.39 8.55 -6.48
N THR A 94 9.92 8.92 -7.68
CA THR A 94 8.85 9.92 -7.84
C THR A 94 7.52 9.47 -7.24
N CYS A 95 7.17 8.18 -7.25
CA CYS A 95 5.96 7.70 -6.57
C CYS A 95 6.01 7.99 -5.06
N TYR A 96 7.17 7.78 -4.43
CA TYR A 96 7.36 8.07 -3.00
C TYR A 96 7.45 9.57 -2.71
N TYR A 97 8.10 10.34 -3.58
CA TYR A 97 8.09 11.80 -3.49
C TYR A 97 6.66 12.37 -3.53
N TYR A 98 5.82 11.86 -4.44
CA TYR A 98 4.39 12.17 -4.46
C TYR A 98 3.70 11.82 -3.14
N ALA A 99 3.94 10.60 -2.62
CA ALA A 99 3.33 10.14 -1.38
C ALA A 99 3.70 11.03 -0.19
N ASP A 100 4.96 11.46 -0.11
CA ASP A 100 5.43 12.36 0.94
C ASP A 100 4.80 13.75 0.85
N ALA A 101 4.71 14.32 -0.35
CA ALA A 101 4.05 15.61 -0.55
C ALA A 101 2.55 15.53 -0.19
N VAL A 102 1.87 14.42 -0.50
CA VAL A 102 0.48 14.17 -0.07
C VAL A 102 0.37 14.08 1.45
N ILE A 103 1.25 13.31 2.10
CA ILE A 103 1.24 13.16 3.56
C ILE A 103 1.53 14.50 4.24
N LEU A 104 2.50 15.26 3.75
CA LEU A 104 2.84 16.57 4.30
C LEU A 104 1.70 17.58 4.14
N ALA A 105 1.02 17.60 2.99
CA ALA A 105 -0.17 18.43 2.80
C ALA A 105 -1.29 18.07 3.79
N LYS A 106 -1.58 16.76 3.97
CA LYS A 106 -2.57 16.28 4.94
C LYS A 106 -2.15 16.61 6.38
N THR A 107 -0.87 16.49 6.69
CA THR A 107 -0.33 16.81 8.00
C THR A 107 -0.43 18.31 8.29
N ALA A 108 -0.13 19.16 7.30
CA ALA A 108 -0.29 20.61 7.41
C ALA A 108 -1.74 20.98 7.74
N LYS A 109 -2.71 20.33 7.08
CA LYS A 109 -4.13 20.49 7.38
C LYS A 109 -4.46 20.10 8.83
N ILE A 110 -4.04 18.91 9.27
CA ILE A 110 -4.26 18.39 10.63
C ILE A 110 -3.71 19.35 11.68
N LEU A 111 -2.53 19.94 11.43
CA LEU A 111 -1.85 20.85 12.36
C LEU A 111 -2.25 22.33 12.17
N GLY A 112 -3.26 22.63 11.35
CA GLY A 112 -3.76 24.00 11.17
C GLY A 112 -2.79 24.95 10.45
N LYS A 113 -2.06 24.45 9.43
CA LYS A 113 -1.07 25.21 8.64
C LYS A 113 -1.55 25.41 7.19
N PRO A 114 -2.50 26.33 6.94
CA PRO A 114 -3.19 26.44 5.65
C PRO A 114 -2.28 26.85 4.48
N ALA A 115 -1.26 27.69 4.72
CA ALA A 115 -0.30 28.08 3.68
C ALA A 115 0.53 26.88 3.21
N ASP A 116 0.99 26.05 4.14
CA ASP A 116 1.73 24.82 3.82
C ASP A 116 0.79 23.77 3.18
N GLU A 117 -0.46 23.62 3.65
CA GLU A 117 -1.47 22.77 2.99
C GLU A 117 -1.65 23.16 1.50
N GLN A 118 -1.82 24.45 1.20
CA GLN A 118 -1.95 24.94 -0.16
C GLN A 118 -0.68 24.69 -0.99
N LYS A 119 0.50 25.00 -0.45
CA LYS A 119 1.80 24.79 -1.10
C LYS A 119 1.99 23.32 -1.49
N TYR A 120 1.85 22.41 -0.53
CA TYR A 120 2.12 20.99 -0.78
C TYR A 120 0.99 20.31 -1.57
N THR A 121 -0.23 20.85 -1.53
CA THR A 121 -1.30 20.45 -2.45
C THR A 121 -0.99 20.79 -3.89
N ALA A 122 -0.51 22.01 -4.16
CA ALA A 122 -0.05 22.39 -5.49
C ALA A 122 1.12 21.51 -5.95
N LEU A 123 2.06 21.21 -5.04
CA LEU A 123 3.21 20.36 -5.32
C LEU A 123 2.82 18.94 -5.75
N PHE A 124 2.03 18.21 -4.95
CA PHE A 124 1.69 16.83 -5.30
C PHE A 124 0.84 16.75 -6.57
N ASN A 125 -0.01 17.76 -6.82
CA ASN A 125 -0.77 17.84 -8.07
C ASN A 125 0.14 18.02 -9.28
N ARG A 126 1.15 18.91 -9.16
CA ARG A 126 2.17 19.08 -10.20
C ARG A 126 2.94 17.78 -10.46
N ILE A 127 3.43 17.11 -9.42
CA ILE A 127 4.14 15.82 -9.53
C ILE A 127 3.26 14.81 -10.27
N LYS A 128 2.00 14.66 -9.85
CA LYS A 128 1.03 13.76 -10.52
C LYS A 128 0.87 14.08 -12.00
N THR A 129 0.77 15.36 -12.36
CA THR A 129 0.65 15.77 -13.77
C THR A 129 1.89 15.39 -14.58
N VAL A 130 3.09 15.79 -14.15
CA VAL A 130 4.32 15.55 -14.93
C VAL A 130 4.68 14.07 -14.98
N PHE A 131 4.42 13.33 -13.90
CA PHE A 131 4.61 11.87 -13.85
C PHE A 131 3.76 11.16 -14.89
N ASN A 132 2.46 11.47 -14.95
CA ASN A 132 1.56 10.85 -15.92
C ASN A 132 1.87 11.28 -17.37
N GLN A 133 2.30 12.52 -17.59
CA GLN A 133 2.73 12.96 -18.92
C GLN A 133 3.95 12.18 -19.44
N LYS A 134 4.89 11.84 -18.55
CA LYS A 134 6.10 11.09 -18.93
C LYS A 134 5.85 9.60 -19.06
N TYR A 135 5.15 9.01 -18.10
CA TYR A 135 5.13 7.55 -17.95
C TYR A 135 3.84 6.87 -18.42
N LEU A 136 2.67 7.53 -18.37
CA LEU A 136 1.42 6.90 -18.76
C LEU A 136 1.17 7.07 -20.26
N ASN A 137 1.09 5.96 -21.00
CA ASN A 137 0.58 5.98 -22.36
C ASN A 137 -0.97 6.04 -22.33
N PRO A 138 -1.63 7.12 -22.79
CA PRO A 138 -3.08 7.28 -22.69
C PRO A 138 -3.85 6.34 -23.63
N ASN A 139 -3.22 5.85 -24.71
CA ASN A 139 -3.89 4.98 -25.68
C ASN A 139 -3.96 3.53 -25.16
N THR A 140 -2.90 3.08 -24.49
CA THR A 140 -2.79 1.69 -24.00
C THR A 140 -3.10 1.56 -22.51
N ALA A 141 -3.09 2.66 -21.75
CA ALA A 141 -3.15 2.68 -20.30
C ALA A 141 -2.04 1.83 -19.66
N ILE A 142 -0.83 1.93 -20.19
CA ILE A 142 0.37 1.26 -19.71
C ILE A 142 1.38 2.32 -19.24
N TYR A 143 1.97 2.09 -18.08
CA TYR A 143 3.10 2.88 -17.57
C TYR A 143 4.41 2.30 -18.08
N ALA A 144 5.29 3.14 -18.62
CA ALA A 144 6.61 2.75 -19.11
C ALA A 144 6.54 1.47 -19.99
N ASP A 145 7.27 0.41 -19.63
CA ASP A 145 7.33 -0.85 -20.36
C ASP A 145 6.25 -1.86 -19.91
N GLY A 146 5.41 -1.48 -18.95
CA GLY A 146 4.29 -2.26 -18.45
C GLY A 146 4.71 -3.37 -17.49
N PHE A 147 5.84 -3.22 -16.80
CA PHE A 147 6.25 -4.16 -15.76
C PHE A 147 5.38 -4.07 -14.51
N GLN A 148 5.43 -5.12 -13.68
CA GLN A 148 4.58 -5.24 -12.49
C GLN A 148 4.77 -4.05 -11.53
N THR A 149 6.01 -3.64 -11.28
CA THR A 149 6.32 -2.47 -10.43
C THR A 149 5.81 -1.17 -11.04
N GLU A 150 6.05 -0.94 -12.33
CA GLU A 150 5.68 0.28 -13.06
C GLU A 150 4.18 0.54 -13.06
N MET A 151 3.39 -0.53 -13.09
CA MET A 151 1.94 -0.46 -13.07
C MET A 151 1.38 -0.44 -11.64
N SER A 152 1.99 -1.19 -10.71
CA SER A 152 1.48 -1.31 -9.35
C SER A 152 1.81 -0.12 -8.46
N ALA A 153 3.01 0.45 -8.54
CA ALA A 153 3.42 1.59 -7.72
C ALA A 153 2.51 2.82 -7.87
N PRO A 154 2.21 3.31 -9.10
CA PRO A 154 1.31 4.46 -9.25
C PRO A 154 -0.14 4.14 -8.88
N LEU A 155 -0.60 2.89 -9.06
CA LEU A 155 -1.93 2.47 -8.56
C LEU A 155 -2.00 2.54 -7.04
N TYR A 156 -0.99 1.98 -6.37
CA TYR A 156 -0.90 1.92 -4.91
C TYR A 156 -0.80 3.31 -4.28
N TRP A 157 0.06 4.17 -4.82
CA TRP A 157 0.27 5.52 -4.28
C TRP A 157 -0.79 6.53 -4.73
N GLY A 158 -1.65 6.22 -5.71
CA GLY A 158 -2.75 7.08 -6.15
C GLY A 158 -2.38 8.09 -7.24
N LEU A 159 -1.28 7.86 -7.97
CA LEU A 159 -0.87 8.69 -9.11
C LEU A 159 -1.72 8.44 -10.35
N VAL A 160 -2.37 7.28 -10.50
CA VAL A 160 -3.20 7.01 -11.69
C VAL A 160 -4.43 7.93 -11.71
N PRO A 161 -4.72 8.63 -12.83
CA PRO A 161 -5.96 9.39 -12.98
C PRO A 161 -7.18 8.46 -12.96
N ASP A 162 -8.31 8.94 -12.43
CA ASP A 162 -9.48 8.10 -12.14
C ASP A 162 -10.03 7.40 -13.39
N GLU A 163 -9.98 8.07 -14.54
CA GLU A 163 -10.43 7.54 -15.83
C GLU A 163 -9.53 6.40 -16.38
N TYR A 164 -8.29 6.28 -15.90
CA TYR A 164 -7.34 5.24 -16.30
C TYR A 164 -7.22 4.10 -15.28
N LYS A 165 -7.63 4.29 -14.02
CA LYS A 165 -7.45 3.30 -12.93
C LYS A 165 -7.90 1.89 -13.31
N SER A 166 -9.10 1.74 -13.84
CA SER A 166 -9.64 0.42 -14.20
C SER A 166 -8.86 -0.25 -15.33
N LYS A 167 -8.41 0.52 -16.33
CA LYS A 167 -7.61 0.02 -17.46
C LYS A 167 -6.20 -0.35 -17.05
N VAL A 168 -5.55 0.50 -16.24
CA VAL A 168 -4.20 0.24 -15.70
C VAL A 168 -4.23 -1.02 -14.82
N ALA A 169 -5.21 -1.16 -13.93
CA ALA A 169 -5.38 -2.35 -13.10
C ALA A 169 -5.63 -3.61 -13.94
N ALA A 170 -6.44 -3.51 -15.01
CA ALA A 170 -6.65 -4.60 -15.95
C ALA A 170 -5.36 -5.02 -16.67
N ASN A 171 -4.54 -4.06 -17.08
CA ASN A 171 -3.26 -4.32 -17.72
C ASN A 171 -2.24 -4.92 -16.73
N LEU A 172 -2.20 -4.47 -15.48
CA LEU A 172 -1.41 -5.12 -14.43
C LEU A 172 -1.82 -6.58 -14.24
N ALA A 173 -3.12 -6.86 -14.15
CA ALA A 173 -3.62 -8.23 -14.03
C ALA A 173 -3.25 -9.10 -15.24
N LYS A 174 -3.32 -8.55 -16.47
CA LYS A 174 -2.87 -9.24 -17.69
C LYS A 174 -1.37 -9.50 -17.66
N ARG A 175 -0.56 -8.53 -17.22
CA ARG A 175 0.89 -8.69 -17.09
C ARG A 175 1.25 -9.80 -16.12
N VAL A 176 0.62 -9.82 -14.94
CA VAL A 176 0.79 -10.91 -13.96
C VAL A 176 0.40 -12.27 -14.55
N ALA A 177 -0.71 -12.34 -15.28
CA ALA A 177 -1.13 -13.58 -15.93
C ALA A 177 -0.11 -14.05 -16.99
N ALA A 178 0.49 -13.12 -17.74
CA ALA A 178 1.56 -13.42 -18.70
C ALA A 178 2.85 -13.89 -18.01
N ASP A 179 3.09 -13.48 -16.76
CA ASP A 179 4.15 -14.02 -15.89
C ASP A 179 3.72 -15.30 -15.14
N ASN A 180 2.70 -16.02 -15.63
CA ASN A 180 2.16 -17.23 -15.00
C ASN A 180 1.80 -17.03 -13.52
N PHE A 181 1.30 -15.84 -13.17
CA PHE A 181 0.96 -15.45 -11.80
C PHE A 181 2.14 -15.45 -10.80
N HIS A 182 3.37 -15.28 -11.28
CA HIS A 182 4.55 -15.10 -10.44
C HIS A 182 4.93 -13.63 -10.28
N LEU A 183 5.67 -13.35 -9.22
CA LEU A 183 6.21 -12.01 -8.96
C LEU A 183 7.30 -11.67 -9.99
N ASP A 184 7.32 -10.41 -10.42
CA ASP A 184 8.41 -9.82 -11.18
C ASP A 184 8.66 -8.40 -10.68
N VAL A 185 8.95 -8.31 -9.39
CA VAL A 185 9.08 -7.07 -8.62
C VAL A 185 10.27 -7.16 -7.68
N GLY A 186 10.85 -6.01 -7.35
CA GLY A 186 11.75 -5.82 -6.22
C GLY A 186 11.00 -5.34 -4.98
N LEU A 187 11.72 -4.68 -4.08
CA LEU A 187 11.25 -4.19 -2.80
C LEU A 187 9.97 -3.33 -2.91
N LEU A 188 10.00 -2.34 -3.79
CA LEU A 188 8.95 -1.32 -3.90
C LEU A 188 7.74 -1.88 -4.65
N GLY A 189 7.97 -2.70 -5.67
CA GLY A 189 6.89 -3.39 -6.37
C GLY A 189 6.21 -4.41 -5.48
N GLN A 190 6.94 -5.12 -4.61
CA GLN A 190 6.36 -6.04 -3.64
C GLN A 190 5.44 -5.34 -2.65
N LYS A 191 5.84 -4.14 -2.18
CA LYS A 191 5.02 -3.28 -1.32
C LYS A 191 3.68 -2.90 -1.99
N ALA A 192 3.69 -2.72 -3.31
CA ALA A 192 2.55 -2.19 -4.04
C ALA A 192 1.61 -3.27 -4.59
N ILE A 193 2.13 -4.33 -5.21
CA ILE A 193 1.40 -5.19 -6.16
C ILE A 193 0.13 -5.83 -5.61
N LEU A 194 0.17 -6.39 -4.40
CA LEU A 194 -1.00 -7.08 -3.83
C LEU A 194 -2.13 -6.10 -3.51
N ASN A 195 -1.79 -4.93 -2.96
CA ASN A 195 -2.76 -3.86 -2.69
C ASN A 195 -3.27 -3.26 -4.01
N ALA A 196 -2.39 -2.96 -4.97
CA ALA A 196 -2.77 -2.42 -6.28
C ALA A 196 -3.79 -3.31 -7.01
N LEU A 197 -3.63 -4.63 -6.99
CA LEU A 197 -4.58 -5.57 -7.57
C LEU A 197 -5.89 -5.64 -6.76
N SER A 198 -5.78 -5.89 -5.45
CA SER A 198 -6.96 -6.13 -4.60
C SER A 198 -7.87 -4.90 -4.45
N GLU A 199 -7.31 -3.70 -4.41
CA GLU A 199 -8.07 -2.46 -4.29
C GLU A 199 -8.74 -2.02 -5.60
N ASN A 200 -8.30 -2.58 -6.73
CA ASN A 200 -8.79 -2.22 -8.07
C ASN A 200 -9.53 -3.37 -8.77
N GLY A 201 -10.11 -4.30 -8.01
CA GLY A 201 -11.04 -5.31 -8.52
C GLY A 201 -10.40 -6.63 -8.97
N TYR A 202 -9.10 -6.83 -8.71
CA TYR A 202 -8.35 -8.03 -9.10
C TYR A 202 -7.82 -8.80 -7.88
N ALA A 203 -8.60 -8.87 -6.80
CA ALA A 203 -8.20 -9.54 -5.56
C ALA A 203 -7.91 -11.04 -5.75
N ASP A 204 -8.63 -11.72 -6.65
CA ASP A 204 -8.33 -13.11 -7.02
C ASP A 204 -6.94 -13.27 -7.64
N VAL A 205 -6.51 -12.30 -8.46
CA VAL A 205 -5.18 -12.30 -9.06
C VAL A 205 -4.12 -12.05 -7.98
N ALA A 206 -4.36 -11.09 -7.09
CA ALA A 206 -3.49 -10.84 -5.94
C ALA A 206 -3.32 -12.10 -5.07
N TYR A 207 -4.41 -12.82 -4.78
CA TYR A 207 -4.36 -14.06 -4.02
C TYR A 207 -3.59 -15.17 -4.74
N LYS A 208 -3.76 -15.32 -6.07
CA LYS A 208 -2.98 -16.29 -6.85
C LYS A 208 -1.47 -16.03 -6.77
N ILE A 209 -1.04 -14.77 -6.83
CA ILE A 209 0.37 -14.41 -6.63
C ILE A 209 0.81 -14.78 -5.20
N ALA A 210 0.04 -14.35 -4.20
CA ALA A 210 0.37 -14.56 -2.79
C ALA A 210 0.44 -16.04 -2.38
N SER A 211 -0.31 -16.91 -3.05
CA SER A 211 -0.40 -18.35 -2.77
C SER A 211 0.48 -19.21 -3.69
N GLN A 212 1.27 -18.58 -4.57
CA GLN A 212 2.20 -19.31 -5.44
C GLN A 212 3.27 -20.04 -4.63
N LYS A 213 3.63 -21.25 -5.09
CA LYS A 213 4.61 -22.15 -4.46
C LYS A 213 5.91 -22.32 -5.25
N THR A 214 5.91 -21.97 -6.54
CA THR A 214 7.09 -22.05 -7.41
C THR A 214 7.83 -20.72 -7.51
N TYR A 215 9.10 -20.76 -7.90
CA TYR A 215 9.92 -19.56 -8.03
C TYR A 215 9.42 -18.64 -9.15
N PRO A 216 9.42 -17.30 -8.96
CA PRO A 216 9.62 -16.57 -7.70
C PRO A 216 8.31 -16.38 -6.91
N SER A 217 8.34 -16.66 -5.60
CA SER A 217 7.21 -16.42 -4.69
C SER A 217 7.62 -16.55 -3.22
N TRP A 218 6.79 -16.08 -2.29
CA TRP A 218 6.94 -16.41 -0.87
C TRP A 218 6.79 -17.91 -0.61
N GLY A 219 5.89 -18.58 -1.33
CA GLY A 219 5.72 -20.03 -1.20
C GLY A 219 6.95 -20.80 -1.65
N TRP A 220 7.68 -20.32 -2.65
CA TRP A 220 8.97 -20.91 -3.02
C TRP A 220 9.97 -20.95 -1.86
N TRP A 221 10.05 -19.88 -1.07
CA TRP A 221 10.87 -19.89 0.15
C TRP A 221 10.37 -20.95 1.14
N MET A 222 9.06 -21.00 1.40
CA MET A 222 8.46 -21.96 2.34
C MET A 222 8.66 -23.42 1.90
N GLU A 223 8.45 -23.74 0.62
CA GLU A 223 8.65 -25.08 0.06
C GLU A 223 10.13 -25.53 0.14
N ASN A 224 11.05 -24.59 0.30
CA ASN A 224 12.48 -24.85 0.50
C ASN A 224 12.94 -24.63 1.95
N GLY A 225 12.02 -24.68 2.92
CA GLY A 225 12.34 -24.71 4.35
C GLY A 225 12.55 -23.35 5.02
N ALA A 226 12.24 -22.24 4.35
CA ALA A 226 12.32 -20.93 4.99
C ALA A 226 11.31 -20.78 6.12
N THR A 227 11.78 -20.37 7.30
CA THR A 227 10.94 -20.01 8.47
C THR A 227 10.86 -18.49 8.68
N THR A 228 11.58 -17.73 7.87
CA THR A 228 11.69 -16.26 7.87
C THR A 228 11.62 -15.75 6.44
N LEU A 229 11.53 -14.42 6.26
CA LEU A 229 11.60 -13.81 4.93
C LEU A 229 13.06 -13.63 4.53
N TYR A 230 13.37 -13.83 3.24
CA TYR A 230 14.73 -13.69 2.71
C TYR A 230 14.95 -12.31 2.08
N GLU A 231 16.21 -11.94 1.88
CA GLU A 231 16.62 -10.69 1.22
C GLU A 231 16.61 -10.79 -0.31
N ASN A 232 16.61 -12.00 -0.87
CA ASN A 232 16.52 -12.23 -2.31
C ASN A 232 15.47 -13.29 -2.65
N TRP A 233 14.80 -13.11 -3.79
CA TRP A 233 13.86 -14.10 -4.31
C TRP A 233 14.55 -15.43 -4.64
N LYS A 234 15.77 -15.39 -5.17
CA LYS A 234 16.57 -16.59 -5.45
C LYS A 234 17.20 -17.10 -4.16
N ILE A 235 17.00 -18.38 -3.88
CA ILE A 235 17.56 -19.05 -2.70
C ILE A 235 19.07 -19.28 -2.86
N ASP A 236 19.56 -19.37 -4.09
CA ASP A 236 20.97 -19.60 -4.44
C ASP A 236 21.71 -18.32 -4.92
N ALA A 237 21.14 -17.14 -4.61
CA ALA A 237 21.73 -15.84 -4.92
C ALA A 237 23.18 -15.73 -4.41
N LYS A 238 23.98 -14.88 -5.07
CA LYS A 238 25.41 -14.68 -4.74
C LYS A 238 25.69 -13.40 -3.95
N SER A 239 24.72 -12.49 -3.88
CA SER A 239 24.70 -11.27 -3.08
C SER A 239 23.31 -11.10 -2.46
N ASP A 240 23.21 -10.24 -1.44
CA ASP A 240 21.94 -9.92 -0.78
C ASP A 240 21.25 -11.20 -0.25
N ILE A 241 22.03 -12.01 0.47
CA ILE A 241 21.72 -13.40 0.81
C ILE A 241 21.23 -13.59 2.26
N SER A 242 20.85 -12.52 2.96
CA SER A 242 20.30 -12.68 4.31
C SER A 242 19.04 -13.54 4.27
N LEU A 243 19.00 -14.57 5.11
CA LEU A 243 17.84 -15.46 5.27
C LEU A 243 16.84 -14.91 6.30
N ASN A 244 17.04 -13.69 6.80
CA ASN A 244 16.15 -13.04 7.75
C ASN A 244 16.08 -11.53 7.48
N HIS A 245 15.30 -11.14 6.48
CA HIS A 245 15.18 -9.77 6.01
C HIS A 245 13.71 -9.38 5.77
N ILE A 246 13.24 -8.34 6.45
CA ILE A 246 11.81 -7.99 6.54
C ILE A 246 11.25 -7.31 5.29
N MET A 247 12.10 -6.90 4.36
CA MET A 247 11.74 -5.93 3.32
C MET A 247 10.63 -6.43 2.37
N PHE A 248 10.51 -7.75 2.18
CA PHE A 248 9.43 -8.37 1.40
C PHE A 248 8.19 -8.77 2.24
N GLY A 249 8.01 -8.13 3.39
CA GLY A 249 7.00 -8.47 4.41
C GLY A 249 5.61 -7.90 4.21
N GLU A 250 5.36 -7.09 3.16
CA GLU A 250 4.04 -6.48 2.96
C GLU A 250 2.90 -7.51 2.81
N ILE A 251 3.20 -8.74 2.37
CA ILE A 251 2.19 -9.82 2.34
C ILE A 251 1.51 -10.02 3.70
N GLY A 252 2.25 -9.86 4.81
CA GLY A 252 1.71 -9.96 6.15
C GLY A 252 0.62 -8.91 6.41
N ALA A 253 0.86 -7.65 6.03
CA ALA A 253 -0.13 -6.58 6.15
C ALA A 253 -1.30 -6.75 5.16
N TRP A 254 -1.02 -7.27 3.95
CA TRP A 254 -2.04 -7.52 2.93
C TRP A 254 -3.07 -8.57 3.38
N LEU A 255 -2.71 -9.58 4.16
CA LEU A 255 -3.68 -10.54 4.69
C LEU A 255 -4.80 -9.85 5.50
N TYR A 256 -4.45 -8.87 6.33
CA TYR A 256 -5.42 -8.09 7.11
C TYR A 256 -6.23 -7.12 6.24
N LYS A 257 -5.56 -6.36 5.37
CA LYS A 257 -6.18 -5.28 4.58
C LYS A 257 -6.94 -5.78 3.34
N GLY A 258 -6.43 -6.84 2.72
CA GLY A 258 -6.93 -7.44 1.48
C GLY A 258 -8.00 -8.49 1.76
N LEU A 259 -7.63 -9.60 2.41
CA LEU A 259 -8.58 -10.70 2.66
C LEU A 259 -9.52 -10.37 3.82
N GLY A 260 -8.99 -9.86 4.93
CA GLY A 260 -9.77 -9.40 6.08
C GLY A 260 -10.45 -8.05 5.84
N GLY A 261 -9.96 -7.25 4.90
CA GLY A 261 -10.55 -5.96 4.59
C GLY A 261 -10.41 -4.89 5.68
N ILE A 262 -9.60 -5.09 6.73
CA ILE A 262 -9.50 -4.16 7.85
C ILE A 262 -8.53 -3.04 7.48
N LYS A 263 -9.04 -1.81 7.33
CA LYS A 263 -8.23 -0.63 6.98
C LYS A 263 -8.56 0.54 7.91
N PRO A 264 -7.57 1.38 8.27
CA PRO A 264 -7.81 2.60 9.02
C PRO A 264 -8.53 3.64 8.15
N ASP A 265 -9.35 4.50 8.76
CA ASP A 265 -9.97 5.66 8.13
C ASP A 265 -9.12 6.92 8.38
N PRO A 266 -8.51 7.54 7.35
CA PRO A 266 -7.76 8.79 7.54
C PRO A 266 -8.57 9.96 8.08
N ALA A 267 -9.90 9.97 7.88
CA ALA A 267 -10.79 10.99 8.42
C ALA A 267 -11.14 10.74 9.89
N ASN A 268 -11.04 9.50 10.35
CA ASN A 268 -11.36 9.05 11.71
C ASN A 268 -10.29 8.04 12.19
N PRO A 269 -9.06 8.51 12.43
CA PRO A 269 -7.89 7.67 12.67
C PRO A 269 -7.99 6.87 13.98
N GLY A 270 -7.04 5.97 14.22
CA GLY A 270 -7.02 5.14 15.42
C GLY A 270 -8.08 4.04 15.42
N PHE A 271 -8.61 3.71 14.23
CA PHE A 271 -9.81 2.89 14.07
C PHE A 271 -11.02 3.43 14.84
N LYS A 272 -11.14 4.75 14.95
CA LYS A 272 -12.37 5.40 15.41
C LYS A 272 -13.52 5.07 14.45
N ASN A 273 -13.22 5.09 13.16
CA ASN A 273 -14.00 4.40 12.14
C ASN A 273 -13.10 3.36 11.43
N VAL A 274 -13.63 2.16 11.20
CA VAL A 274 -12.95 1.11 10.43
C VAL A 274 -13.46 1.13 8.99
N LEU A 275 -12.55 1.24 8.01
CA LEU A 275 -12.91 0.96 6.63
C LEU A 275 -12.84 -0.55 6.41
N LEU A 276 -13.99 -1.20 6.25
CA LEU A 276 -14.10 -2.64 6.02
C LEU A 276 -14.33 -2.96 4.54
N GLN A 277 -13.36 -3.59 3.90
CA GLN A 277 -13.36 -3.88 2.46
C GLN A 277 -12.85 -5.31 2.20
N PRO A 278 -13.57 -6.36 2.63
CA PRO A 278 -13.10 -7.74 2.51
C PRO A 278 -13.10 -8.20 1.05
N ASN A 279 -12.17 -9.10 0.71
CA ASN A 279 -12.15 -9.76 -0.59
C ASN A 279 -12.40 -11.26 -0.43
N PHE A 280 -13.55 -11.73 -0.90
CA PHE A 280 -13.92 -13.15 -0.89
C PHE A 280 -13.32 -13.86 -2.11
N VAL A 281 -12.01 -14.09 -2.06
CA VAL A 281 -11.25 -14.66 -3.16
C VAL A 281 -11.62 -16.14 -3.41
N ASN A 282 -11.45 -16.57 -4.65
CA ASN A 282 -11.54 -17.97 -5.05
C ASN A 282 -10.34 -18.77 -4.51
N GLY A 283 -10.54 -20.06 -4.21
CA GLY A 283 -9.49 -20.92 -3.63
C GLY A 283 -9.36 -20.84 -2.10
N LEU A 284 -10.21 -20.05 -1.44
CA LEU A 284 -10.38 -20.06 0.00
C LEU A 284 -11.87 -20.25 0.35
N ASP A 285 -12.12 -21.18 1.25
CA ASP A 285 -13.46 -21.42 1.81
C ASP A 285 -13.76 -20.52 3.00
N HIS A 286 -12.73 -20.06 3.72
CA HIS A 286 -12.88 -19.15 4.84
C HIS A 286 -11.60 -18.34 5.08
N PHE A 287 -11.75 -17.20 5.74
CA PHE A 287 -10.64 -16.40 6.26
C PHE A 287 -11.09 -15.65 7.52
N GLU A 288 -10.18 -15.44 8.46
CA GLU A 288 -10.40 -14.65 9.67
C GLU A 288 -9.17 -13.80 9.98
N ALA A 289 -9.40 -12.53 10.31
CA ALA A 289 -8.38 -11.63 10.84
C ALA A 289 -8.90 -10.89 12.08
N LYS A 290 -8.01 -10.70 13.05
CA LYS A 290 -8.25 -9.88 14.25
C LYS A 290 -7.17 -8.83 14.39
N HIS A 291 -7.57 -7.59 14.59
CA HIS A 291 -6.66 -6.49 14.85
C HIS A 291 -6.96 -5.91 16.24
N ALA A 292 -5.96 -5.87 17.12
CA ALA A 292 -6.06 -5.19 18.39
C ALA A 292 -5.71 -3.71 18.20
N GLY A 293 -6.72 -2.84 18.23
CA GLY A 293 -6.56 -1.40 18.10
C GLY A 293 -6.81 -0.65 19.42
N PRO A 294 -6.69 0.69 19.43
CA PRO A 294 -6.85 1.53 20.63
C PRO A 294 -8.18 1.36 21.37
N PHE A 295 -9.26 1.05 20.63
CA PHE A 295 -10.61 0.90 21.18
C PHE A 295 -10.98 -0.56 21.49
N GLY A 296 -10.12 -1.52 21.17
CA GLY A 296 -10.35 -2.95 21.37
C GLY A 296 -10.11 -3.77 20.11
N THR A 297 -10.51 -5.05 20.15
CA THR A 297 -10.34 -5.96 19.02
C THR A 297 -11.38 -5.71 17.94
N ILE A 298 -10.92 -5.55 16.71
CA ILE A 298 -11.73 -5.59 15.49
C ILE A 298 -11.58 -7.00 14.91
N SER A 299 -12.68 -7.68 14.58
CA SER A 299 -12.61 -8.97 13.88
C SER A 299 -13.35 -8.91 12.56
N SER A 300 -12.75 -9.50 11.53
CA SER A 300 -13.34 -9.66 10.20
C SER A 300 -13.17 -11.10 9.75
N SER A 301 -14.28 -11.79 9.51
CA SER A 301 -14.29 -13.20 9.14
C SER A 301 -15.30 -13.45 8.04
N TRP A 302 -14.94 -14.24 7.05
CA TRP A 302 -15.90 -14.74 6.06
C TRP A 302 -15.74 -16.23 5.82
N GLN A 303 -16.84 -16.88 5.43
CA GLN A 303 -16.89 -18.30 5.11
C GLN A 303 -17.92 -18.59 4.01
N ARG A 304 -17.57 -19.47 3.08
CA ARG A 304 -18.47 -20.02 2.07
C ARG A 304 -19.28 -21.18 2.66
N LYS A 305 -20.61 -21.14 2.48
CA LYS A 305 -21.53 -22.23 2.84
C LYS A 305 -22.44 -22.52 1.66
N GLY A 306 -22.05 -23.50 0.84
CA GLY A 306 -22.71 -23.79 -0.44
C GLY A 306 -22.63 -22.57 -1.37
N LYS A 307 -23.77 -22.09 -1.86
CA LYS A 307 -23.86 -20.89 -2.71
C LYS A 307 -23.84 -19.57 -1.94
N ARG A 308 -23.66 -19.60 -0.62
CA ARG A 308 -23.71 -18.41 0.23
C ARG A 308 -22.33 -18.04 0.76
N ILE A 309 -22.11 -16.76 1.02
CA ILE A 309 -20.95 -16.27 1.77
C ILE A 309 -21.46 -15.58 3.01
N LEU A 310 -21.02 -16.05 4.17
CA LEU A 310 -21.31 -15.43 5.47
C LEU A 310 -20.11 -14.58 5.83
N PHE A 311 -20.34 -13.30 6.12
CA PHE A 311 -19.33 -12.36 6.58
C PHE A 311 -19.72 -11.87 7.98
N THR A 312 -18.93 -12.23 8.98
CA THR A 312 -19.12 -11.83 10.37
C THR A 312 -18.07 -10.80 10.75
N VAL A 313 -18.53 -9.69 11.31
CA VAL A 313 -17.66 -8.61 11.79
C VAL A 313 -17.97 -8.30 13.24
N PHE A 314 -16.95 -7.88 13.97
CA PHE A 314 -17.06 -7.32 15.30
C PHE A 314 -16.34 -5.98 15.34
N ILE A 315 -17.06 -4.95 15.75
CA ILE A 315 -16.56 -3.59 15.94
C ILE A 315 -16.57 -3.31 17.45
N PRO A 316 -15.44 -2.90 18.05
CA PRO A 316 -15.36 -2.65 19.48
C PRO A 316 -16.19 -1.43 19.88
N ALA A 317 -16.48 -1.31 21.17
CA ALA A 317 -17.16 -0.13 21.74
C ALA A 317 -16.38 1.15 21.41
N ASN A 318 -17.09 2.27 21.28
CA ASN A 318 -16.55 3.58 20.88
C ASN A 318 -15.93 3.66 19.48
N SER A 319 -16.13 2.65 18.63
CA SER A 319 -15.78 2.65 17.20
C SER A 319 -17.01 2.37 16.31
N SER A 320 -16.92 2.78 15.06
CA SER A 320 -17.87 2.45 13.97
C SER A 320 -17.14 1.78 12.80
N ALA A 321 -17.87 1.35 11.78
CA ALA A 321 -17.29 0.89 10.52
C ALA A 321 -18.09 1.28 9.28
N THR A 322 -17.36 1.70 8.25
CA THR A 322 -17.87 1.82 6.87
C THR A 322 -17.52 0.55 6.11
N VAL A 323 -18.51 -0.28 5.81
CA VAL A 323 -18.33 -1.49 5.01
C VAL A 323 -18.55 -1.17 3.53
N LYS A 324 -17.56 -1.42 2.68
CA LYS A 324 -17.74 -1.47 1.22
C LYS A 324 -18.15 -2.88 0.84
N LEU A 325 -19.33 -3.03 0.24
CA LEU A 325 -19.91 -4.34 -0.05
C LEU A 325 -19.37 -4.89 -1.38
N PRO A 326 -18.67 -6.05 -1.40
CA PRO A 326 -18.24 -6.66 -2.65
C PRO A 326 -19.43 -6.99 -3.56
N LYS A 327 -19.35 -6.56 -4.82
CA LYS A 327 -20.31 -6.97 -5.87
C LYS A 327 -19.88 -8.33 -6.38
N ILE A 328 -20.70 -9.34 -6.15
CA ILE A 328 -20.44 -10.72 -6.57
C ILE A 328 -21.51 -11.10 -7.57
N ASN A 329 -21.09 -11.54 -8.75
CA ASN A 329 -22.02 -11.86 -9.81
C ASN A 329 -23.03 -12.92 -9.35
N GLY A 330 -24.33 -12.62 -9.53
CA GLY A 330 -25.42 -13.51 -9.17
C GLY A 330 -25.77 -13.61 -7.68
N LEU A 331 -25.13 -12.84 -6.79
CA LEU A 331 -25.45 -12.84 -5.36
C LEU A 331 -25.93 -11.46 -4.89
N GLN A 332 -26.90 -11.47 -3.97
CA GLN A 332 -27.40 -10.28 -3.29
C GLN A 332 -26.97 -10.26 -1.82
N VAL A 333 -26.79 -9.07 -1.25
CA VAL A 333 -26.34 -8.90 0.15
C VAL A 333 -27.53 -8.71 1.08
N PHE A 334 -27.53 -9.44 2.20
CA PHE A 334 -28.55 -9.33 3.23
C PHE A 334 -27.92 -9.06 4.59
N ALA A 335 -28.52 -8.16 5.37
CA ALA A 335 -28.27 -7.95 6.80
C ALA A 335 -29.59 -8.18 7.55
N ASP A 336 -29.61 -9.01 8.59
CA ASP A 336 -30.83 -9.33 9.36
C ASP A 336 -32.04 -9.67 8.49
N ARG A 337 -31.81 -10.46 7.42
CA ARG A 337 -32.80 -10.88 6.41
C ARG A 337 -33.35 -9.76 5.52
N LYS A 338 -32.86 -8.53 5.63
CA LYS A 338 -33.20 -7.40 4.75
C LYS A 338 -32.18 -7.27 3.63
N LEU A 339 -32.65 -7.06 2.41
CA LEU A 339 -31.80 -6.78 1.25
C LEU A 339 -31.08 -5.44 1.43
N ILE A 340 -29.78 -5.41 1.17
CA ILE A 340 -28.97 -4.20 1.15
C ILE A 340 -28.65 -3.85 -0.30
N SER A 341 -29.25 -2.76 -0.80
CA SER A 341 -29.06 -2.30 -2.18
C SER A 341 -27.96 -1.23 -2.33
N ALA A 342 -27.39 -0.76 -1.21
CA ALA A 342 -26.33 0.24 -1.21
C ALA A 342 -24.96 -0.38 -1.50
N ASP A 343 -24.03 0.40 -2.04
CA ASP A 343 -22.63 -0.02 -2.24
C ASP A 343 -21.81 0.01 -0.93
N THR A 344 -22.31 0.74 0.07
CA THR A 344 -21.71 0.84 1.40
C THR A 344 -22.74 0.69 2.51
N LEU A 345 -22.31 0.21 3.67
CA LEU A 345 -23.12 0.03 4.87
C LEU A 345 -22.38 0.61 6.08
N GLN A 346 -23.06 1.43 6.88
CA GLN A 346 -22.54 1.92 8.15
C GLN A 346 -22.93 0.95 9.28
N LEU A 347 -21.96 0.61 10.11
CA LEU A 347 -22.14 -0.23 11.29
C LEU A 347 -21.64 0.50 12.53
N GLU A 348 -22.42 0.42 13.61
CA GLU A 348 -21.98 0.86 14.94
C GLU A 348 -21.15 -0.23 15.62
N SER A 349 -20.76 -0.02 16.87
CA SER A 349 -20.13 -1.06 17.69
C SER A 349 -21.06 -2.26 17.85
N GLY A 350 -20.52 -3.47 17.75
CA GLY A 350 -21.30 -4.70 17.90
C GLY A 350 -20.84 -5.81 16.96
N LYS A 351 -21.61 -6.91 16.98
CA LYS A 351 -21.40 -8.07 16.11
C LYS A 351 -22.47 -8.12 15.03
N TYR A 352 -22.05 -8.21 13.78
CA TYR A 352 -22.94 -8.25 12.62
C TYR A 352 -22.64 -9.47 11.75
N THR A 353 -23.65 -9.96 11.03
CA THR A 353 -23.46 -10.98 9.99
C THR A 353 -24.17 -10.55 8.71
N LEU A 354 -23.39 -10.38 7.65
CA LEU A 354 -23.87 -10.13 6.30
C LEU A 354 -23.83 -11.43 5.51
N VAL A 355 -24.80 -11.62 4.62
CA VAL A 355 -24.92 -12.84 3.81
C VAL A 355 -25.06 -12.48 2.34
N TRP A 356 -24.14 -12.96 1.51
CA TRP A 356 -24.30 -12.99 0.05
C TRP A 356 -25.02 -14.29 -0.30
N LYS A 357 -26.18 -14.21 -0.97
CA LYS A 357 -26.97 -15.38 -1.37
C LYS A 357 -27.85 -15.12 -2.59
#